data_AF-A0A8T3V3R4-F1
#
_entry.id   AF-A0A8T3V3R4-F1
#
_cell.length_a   1.000
_cell.length_b   1.000
_cell.length_c   1.000
_cell.angle_alpha   90.00
_cell.angle_beta   90.00
_cell.angle_gamma   90.00
#
_symmetry.space_group_name_H-M   'P 1'
#
loop_
_entity.id
_entity.type
_entity.pdbx_description
1 polymer ?
#
loop_
_entity_poly.entity_id
_entity_poly.type
_entity_poly.pdbx_seq_one_letter_code
_entity_poly.pdbx_strand_id
1 'polypeptide(L)'
;MLDKKENIGPGLIVLISLIMAFIAQIRFNGMYITIPMMIILSIYLYKTNKTKKLYMLLPALTILFILLIASLNIVYDVNEHQKDALGTKITHMLADYDLNLDITPTDKEKIHKLANETKIKENYELTFSDPIYRAYNKTEFKVNKEDYIGLAIKYSIKNPIHCLEYLFGSSVMVWDIVRGDDWSSQPYYTDIEYARGVFFSNHSKNVPVKGFEQQKAKHKGEPIFESLNSSVNFVIKNKVLDTLFDSPALYMYLSFILIGAIILIDKSKDMLLVYLPNLFNIVVIFLSVPTQDNRYLYPNLLIFYMILLILIKIICDKKLTERI
;
A
#
# COMPACT_ATOMS: atom_id res chain seq x y z
N MET A 1 29.44 6.59 -3.65
CA MET A 1 28.08 7.19 -3.70
C MET A 1 27.67 7.82 -2.36
N LEU A 2 28.49 7.67 -1.33
CA LEU A 2 28.51 8.47 -0.10
C LEU A 2 29.97 8.90 0.08
N ASP A 3 30.24 10.20 0.16
CA ASP A 3 31.59 10.70 0.46
C ASP A 3 31.88 10.42 1.94
N LYS A 4 33.14 10.06 2.27
CA LYS A 4 33.63 9.70 3.62
C LYS A 4 33.46 10.79 4.72
N LYS A 5 32.73 11.86 4.43
CA LYS A 5 32.22 12.87 5.37
C LYS A 5 30.76 13.15 5.00
N GLU A 6 29.80 12.59 5.74
CA GLU A 6 28.39 13.03 5.82
C GLU A 6 27.88 13.79 4.58
N ASN A 7 27.80 13.11 3.45
CA ASN A 7 27.46 13.78 2.20
C ASN A 7 26.63 12.83 1.35
N ILE A 8 25.32 12.97 1.50
CA ILE A 8 24.32 12.42 0.61
C ILE A 8 24.73 12.72 -0.83
N GLY A 9 24.92 11.68 -1.63
CA GLY A 9 25.31 11.81 -3.03
C GLY A 9 24.11 12.00 -3.96
N PRO A 10 24.31 12.53 -5.19
CA PRO A 10 23.25 12.66 -6.19
C PRO A 10 22.54 11.33 -6.50
N GLY A 11 23.26 10.20 -6.49
CA GLY A 11 22.65 8.90 -6.71
C GLY A 11 21.63 8.51 -5.64
N LEU A 12 21.82 8.94 -4.38
CA LEU A 12 20.85 8.69 -3.32
C LEU A 12 19.58 9.50 -3.54
N ILE A 13 19.73 10.72 -4.08
CA ILE A 13 18.59 11.58 -4.43
C ILE A 13 17.78 10.96 -5.58
N VAL A 14 18.44 10.44 -6.62
CA VAL A 14 17.77 9.71 -7.71
C VAL A 14 16.91 8.57 -7.15
N LEU A 15 17.47 7.80 -6.21
CA LEU A 15 16.78 6.70 -5.57
C LEU A 15 15.55 7.16 -4.78
N ILE A 16 15.74 8.12 -3.88
CA ILE A 16 14.64 8.67 -3.07
C ILE A 16 13.54 9.21 -3.99
N SER A 17 13.90 9.97 -5.03
CA SER A 17 12.95 10.50 -6.00
C SER A 17 12.16 9.42 -6.72
N LEU A 18 12.80 8.31 -7.10
CA LEU A 18 12.12 7.20 -7.76
C LEU A 18 11.12 6.52 -6.81
N ILE A 19 11.50 6.27 -5.56
CA ILE A 19 10.62 5.70 -4.53
C ILE A 19 9.40 6.62 -4.32
N MET A 20 9.64 7.92 -4.19
CA MET A 20 8.59 8.92 -4.03
C MET A 20 7.63 8.96 -5.22
N ALA A 21 8.15 8.78 -6.44
CA ALA A 21 7.33 8.70 -7.66
C ALA A 21 6.50 7.41 -7.70
N PHE A 22 7.04 6.26 -7.32
CA PHE A 22 6.28 5.02 -7.20
C PHE A 22 5.17 5.12 -6.16
N ILE A 23 5.46 5.69 -4.97
CA ILE A 23 4.43 5.94 -3.95
C ILE A 23 3.32 6.85 -4.53
N ALA A 24 3.70 7.91 -5.24
CA ALA A 24 2.75 8.84 -5.84
C ALA A 24 1.84 8.21 -6.90
N GLN A 25 2.32 7.21 -7.64
CA GLN A 25 1.63 6.65 -8.81
C GLN A 25 0.93 5.31 -8.55
N ILE A 26 1.48 4.46 -7.67
CA ILE A 26 0.87 3.17 -7.31
C ILE A 26 -0.34 3.38 -6.39
N ARG A 27 -0.38 4.52 -5.68
CA ARG A 27 -1.41 4.81 -4.68
C ARG A 27 -2.27 5.99 -5.09
N PHE A 28 -3.58 5.83 -5.01
CA PHE A 28 -4.56 6.88 -5.32
C PHE A 28 -4.34 8.16 -4.49
N ASN A 29 -4.00 8.02 -3.21
CA ASN A 29 -3.64 9.11 -2.31
C ASN A 29 -2.12 9.29 -2.13
N GLY A 30 -1.30 8.73 -3.03
CA GLY A 30 0.15 8.75 -2.96
C GLY A 30 0.75 10.16 -2.98
N MET A 31 0.14 11.08 -3.74
CA MET A 31 0.56 12.48 -3.82
C MET A 31 0.51 13.21 -2.46
N TYR A 32 -0.46 12.87 -1.61
CA TYR A 32 -0.58 13.44 -0.25
C TYR A 32 0.52 12.97 0.70
N ILE A 33 1.19 11.86 0.38
CA ILE A 33 2.35 11.35 1.11
C ILE A 33 3.62 11.97 0.53
N THR A 34 3.71 11.97 -0.80
CA THR A 34 4.89 12.42 -1.54
C THR A 34 5.17 13.91 -1.36
N ILE A 35 4.16 14.79 -1.40
CA ILE A 35 4.37 16.24 -1.29
C ILE A 35 4.95 16.65 0.08
N PRO A 36 4.34 16.31 1.24
CA PRO A 36 4.90 16.69 2.54
C PRO A 36 6.29 16.13 2.76
N MET A 37 6.52 14.88 2.36
CA MET A 37 7.84 14.26 2.44
C MET A 37 8.87 15.01 1.60
N MET A 38 8.50 15.41 0.38
CA MET A 38 9.41 16.14 -0.52
C MET A 38 9.85 17.45 0.10
N ILE A 39 8.93 18.13 0.79
CA ILE A 39 9.21 19.37 1.53
C ILE A 39 10.16 19.08 2.70
N ILE A 40 9.86 18.08 3.55
CA ILE A 40 10.69 17.72 4.71
C ILE A 40 12.11 17.36 4.28
N LEU A 41 12.27 16.50 3.28
CA LEU A 41 13.56 16.06 2.77
C LEU A 41 14.31 17.22 2.09
N SER A 42 13.63 18.07 1.33
CA SER A 42 14.25 19.26 0.73
C SER A 42 14.75 20.23 1.80
N ILE A 43 13.98 20.48 2.87
CA ILE A 43 14.41 21.33 3.99
C ILE A 43 15.63 20.71 4.69
N TYR A 44 15.61 19.40 4.95
CA TYR A 44 16.73 18.68 5.54
C TYR A 44 17.99 18.81 4.67
N LEU A 45 17.88 18.53 3.37
CA LEU A 45 18.99 18.65 2.40
C LEU A 45 19.48 20.08 2.23
N TYR A 46 18.59 21.07 2.35
CA TYR A 46 18.99 22.48 2.33
C TYR A 46 19.84 22.83 3.55
N LYS A 47 19.52 22.27 4.73
CA LYS A 47 20.29 22.49 5.96
C LYS A 47 21.63 21.75 5.97
N THR A 48 21.68 20.53 5.44
CA THR A 48 22.88 19.67 5.53
C THR A 48 23.79 19.76 4.31
N ASN A 49 23.23 19.97 3.10
CA ASN A 49 23.93 19.80 1.83
C ASN A 49 23.63 20.93 0.82
N LYS A 50 23.49 22.18 1.31
CA LYS A 50 23.13 23.36 0.50
C LYS A 50 23.98 23.53 -0.76
N THR A 51 25.30 23.36 -0.64
CA THR A 51 26.27 23.60 -1.71
C THR A 51 26.07 22.68 -2.91
N LYS A 52 25.67 21.42 -2.66
CA LYS A 52 25.41 20.42 -3.70
C LYS A 52 24.05 20.59 -4.39
N LYS A 53 23.22 21.55 -3.93
CA LYS A 53 21.89 21.86 -4.49
C LYS A 53 20.94 20.64 -4.56
N LEU A 54 21.17 19.63 -3.72
CA LEU A 54 20.38 18.39 -3.70
C LEU A 54 18.92 18.63 -3.33
N TYR A 55 18.66 19.67 -2.54
CA TYR A 55 17.31 20.12 -2.18
C TYR A 55 16.49 20.61 -3.38
N MET A 56 17.12 21.00 -4.49
CA MET A 56 16.43 21.31 -5.76
C MET A 56 16.37 20.10 -6.68
N LEU A 57 17.40 19.25 -6.64
CA LEU A 57 17.45 18.04 -7.46
C LEU A 57 16.36 17.04 -7.08
N LEU A 58 16.13 16.85 -5.77
CA LEU A 58 15.10 15.94 -5.25
C LEU A 58 13.71 16.23 -5.85
N PRO A 59 13.12 17.43 -5.71
CA PRO A 59 11.80 17.70 -6.26
C PRO A 59 11.77 17.63 -7.80
N ALA A 60 12.83 18.11 -8.48
CA ALA A 60 12.90 18.07 -9.93
C ALA A 60 12.86 16.61 -10.46
N LEU A 61 13.67 15.72 -9.87
CA LEU A 61 13.68 14.30 -10.26
C LEU A 61 12.39 13.59 -9.88
N THR A 62 11.82 13.89 -8.71
CA THR A 62 10.54 13.28 -8.29
C THR A 62 9.42 13.63 -9.26
N ILE A 63 9.30 14.90 -9.66
CA ILE A 63 8.32 15.35 -10.65
C ILE A 63 8.58 14.68 -12.00
N LEU A 64 9.83 14.64 -12.46
CA LEU A 64 10.19 13.98 -13.70
C LEU A 64 9.78 12.49 -13.70
N PHE A 65 10.09 11.74 -12.64
CA PHE A 65 9.71 10.34 -12.54
C PHE A 65 8.20 10.14 -12.43
N ILE A 66 7.48 11.02 -11.73
CA ILE A 66 6.01 11.01 -11.71
C ILE A 66 5.45 11.13 -13.13
N LEU A 67 5.95 12.08 -13.92
CA LEU A 67 5.50 12.29 -15.30
C LEU A 67 5.85 11.09 -16.20
N LEU A 68 7.03 10.48 -16.02
CA LEU A 68 7.45 9.29 -16.76
C LEU A 68 6.57 8.08 -16.45
N ILE A 69 6.21 7.86 -15.18
CA ILE A 69 5.31 6.75 -14.82
C ILE A 69 3.87 7.06 -15.27
N ALA A 70 3.42 8.31 -15.13
CA ALA A 70 2.09 8.72 -15.58
C ALA A 70 1.91 8.56 -17.09
N SER A 71 2.95 8.83 -17.90
CA SER A 71 2.88 8.60 -19.34
C SER A 71 2.74 7.12 -19.69
N LEU A 72 3.37 6.21 -18.94
CA LEU A 72 3.16 4.77 -19.09
C LEU A 72 1.71 4.39 -18.76
N ASN A 73 1.14 4.96 -17.68
CA ASN A 73 -0.26 4.71 -17.32
C ASN A 73 -1.24 5.12 -18.43
N ILE A 74 -0.95 6.21 -19.15
CA ILE A 74 -1.73 6.63 -20.33
C ILE A 74 -1.58 5.61 -21.46
N VAL A 75 -0.35 5.16 -21.75
CA VAL A 75 -0.09 4.17 -22.81
C VAL A 75 -0.78 2.83 -22.53
N TYR A 76 -0.87 2.44 -21.25
CA TYR A 76 -1.49 1.18 -20.82
C TYR A 76 -2.98 1.31 -20.45
N ASP A 77 -3.60 2.47 -20.67
CA ASP A 77 -5.03 2.72 -20.35
C ASP A 77 -5.40 2.34 -18.90
N VAL A 78 -4.54 2.70 -17.96
CA VAL A 78 -4.74 2.41 -16.53
C VAL A 78 -5.84 3.32 -15.99
N ASN A 79 -6.94 2.72 -15.53
CA ASN A 79 -8.11 3.44 -15.00
C ASN A 79 -8.11 3.46 -13.46
N GLU A 80 -8.51 4.58 -12.86
CA GLU A 80 -8.69 4.69 -11.40
C GLU A 80 -9.98 3.98 -10.94
N HIS A 81 -9.89 3.10 -9.95
CA HIS A 81 -11.02 2.27 -9.48
C HIS A 81 -11.44 2.47 -8.02
N GLN A 82 -10.90 3.46 -7.29
CA GLN A 82 -11.26 3.68 -5.88
C GLN A 82 -12.04 4.99 -5.64
N LYS A 83 -13.37 4.97 -5.83
CA LYS A 83 -14.23 6.14 -5.56
C LYS A 83 -14.87 6.18 -4.16
N ASP A 84 -14.85 5.09 -3.39
CA ASP A 84 -15.65 4.96 -2.15
C ASP A 84 -14.88 4.56 -0.88
N ALA A 85 -13.54 4.56 -0.89
CA ALA A 85 -12.70 4.04 0.21
C ALA A 85 -12.93 4.72 1.58
N LEU A 86 -13.33 6.00 1.61
CA LEU A 86 -13.60 6.71 2.85
C LEU A 86 -14.91 6.26 3.50
N GLY A 87 -15.97 6.05 2.71
CA GLY A 87 -17.28 5.63 3.22
C GLY A 87 -17.22 4.26 3.86
N THR A 88 -16.51 3.32 3.22
CA THR A 88 -16.24 2.00 3.77
C THR A 88 -15.54 2.07 5.12
N LYS A 89 -14.48 2.89 5.22
CA LYS A 89 -13.68 3.01 6.44
C LYS A 89 -14.51 3.55 7.61
N ILE A 90 -15.26 4.61 7.36
CA ILE A 90 -16.12 5.22 8.39
C ILE A 90 -17.21 4.24 8.80
N THR A 91 -17.84 3.54 7.86
CA THR A 91 -18.85 2.53 8.18
C THR A 91 -18.28 1.40 9.02
N HIS A 92 -17.11 0.88 8.66
CA HIS A 92 -16.46 -0.21 9.38
C HIS A 92 -16.10 0.18 10.82
N MET A 93 -15.57 1.39 11.01
CA MET A 93 -15.27 1.93 12.35
C MET A 93 -16.54 2.15 13.19
N LEU A 94 -17.60 2.68 12.59
CA LEU A 94 -18.87 2.88 13.30
C LEU A 94 -19.58 1.56 13.63
N ALA A 95 -19.45 0.54 12.78
CA ALA A 95 -19.93 -0.81 13.03
C ALA A 95 -19.22 -1.44 14.24
N ASP A 96 -17.89 -1.33 14.31
CA ASP A 96 -17.09 -1.76 15.46
C ASP A 96 -17.58 -1.09 16.77
N TYR A 97 -17.75 0.24 16.72
CA TYR A 97 -18.22 1.01 17.86
C TYR A 97 -19.64 0.63 18.29
N ASP A 98 -20.55 0.36 17.36
CA ASP A 98 -21.92 -0.10 17.70
C ASP A 98 -21.96 -1.48 18.34
N LEU A 99 -21.01 -2.36 17.99
CA LEU A 99 -20.93 -3.71 18.53
C LEU A 99 -20.24 -3.76 19.90
N ASN A 100 -19.26 -2.89 20.13
CA ASN A 100 -18.33 -3.01 21.25
C ASN A 100 -18.41 -1.88 22.28
N LEU A 101 -19.11 -0.78 21.99
CA LEU A 101 -19.22 0.37 22.89
C LEU A 101 -20.67 0.70 23.22
N ASP A 102 -20.85 1.44 24.32
CA ASP A 102 -22.14 2.04 24.67
C ASP A 102 -22.36 3.34 23.86
N ILE A 103 -23.03 3.15 22.73
CA ILE A 103 -23.43 4.21 21.79
C ILE A 103 -24.80 4.76 22.18
N THR A 104 -24.96 6.08 22.15
CA THR A 104 -26.27 6.69 22.47
C THR A 104 -27.34 6.21 21.49
N PRO A 105 -28.62 6.05 21.92
CA PRO A 105 -29.69 5.59 21.03
C PRO A 105 -29.82 6.42 19.74
N THR A 106 -29.64 7.75 19.84
CA THR A 106 -29.68 8.67 18.70
C THR A 106 -28.53 8.43 17.72
N ASP A 107 -27.32 8.20 18.21
CA ASP A 107 -26.17 7.93 17.34
C ASP A 107 -26.27 6.54 16.71
N LYS A 108 -26.77 5.56 17.46
CA LYS A 108 -27.03 4.20 16.98
C LYS A 108 -28.05 4.20 15.83
N GLU A 109 -29.14 4.96 15.95
CA GLU A 109 -30.11 5.13 14.86
C GLU A 109 -29.46 5.72 13.60
N LYS A 110 -28.54 6.69 13.75
CA LYS A 110 -27.78 7.24 12.62
C LYS A 110 -26.87 6.19 12.00
N ILE A 111 -26.09 5.46 12.80
CA ILE A 111 -25.24 4.37 12.30
C ILE A 111 -26.07 3.33 11.53
N HIS A 112 -27.27 3.01 12.02
CA HIS A 112 -28.16 2.03 11.38
C HIS A 112 -28.80 2.51 10.08
N LYS A 113 -28.85 3.82 9.82
CA LYS A 113 -29.18 4.37 8.49
C LYS A 113 -28.05 4.17 7.49
N LEU A 114 -26.80 4.20 7.96
CA LEU A 114 -25.61 3.95 7.15
C LEU A 114 -25.43 2.47 6.84
N ALA A 115 -25.56 1.59 7.84
CA ALA A 115 -25.59 0.14 7.67
C ALA A 115 -26.51 -0.45 8.74
N ASN A 116 -27.57 -1.14 8.34
CA ASN A 116 -28.55 -1.65 9.30
C ASN A 116 -27.93 -2.68 10.26
N GLU A 117 -28.55 -2.84 11.42
CA GLU A 117 -28.03 -3.69 12.50
C GLU A 117 -27.76 -5.14 12.06
N THR A 118 -28.69 -5.72 11.31
CA THR A 118 -28.55 -7.09 10.79
C THR A 118 -27.32 -7.23 9.92
N LYS A 119 -27.10 -6.30 8.96
CA LYS A 119 -25.92 -6.35 8.09
C LYS A 119 -24.63 -6.07 8.86
N ILE A 120 -24.65 -5.20 9.87
CA ILE A 120 -23.48 -5.00 10.74
C ILE A 120 -23.10 -6.33 11.39
N LYS A 121 -24.05 -7.00 12.04
CA LYS A 121 -23.79 -8.28 12.74
C LYS A 121 -23.34 -9.40 11.80
N GLU A 122 -23.88 -9.45 10.58
CA GLU A 122 -23.57 -10.51 9.61
C GLU A 122 -22.27 -10.27 8.83
N ASN A 123 -21.87 -9.00 8.63
CA ASN A 123 -20.79 -8.64 7.70
C ASN A 123 -19.64 -7.89 8.35
N TYR A 124 -19.68 -7.60 9.65
CA TYR A 124 -18.57 -6.98 10.34
C TYR A 124 -17.54 -8.03 10.75
N GLU A 125 -16.30 -7.84 10.32
CA GLU A 125 -15.13 -8.54 10.83
C GLU A 125 -14.02 -7.53 11.05
N LEU A 126 -13.43 -7.49 12.24
CA LEU A 126 -12.40 -6.50 12.58
C LEU A 126 -11.26 -6.47 11.56
N THR A 127 -10.87 -7.63 11.04
CA THR A 127 -9.80 -7.81 10.08
C THR A 127 -10.26 -7.70 8.61
N PHE A 128 -11.56 -7.51 8.30
CA PHE A 128 -12.12 -7.52 6.92
C PHE A 128 -13.24 -6.50 6.66
N SER A 129 -13.00 -5.50 5.80
CA SER A 129 -13.98 -4.44 5.51
C SER A 129 -14.81 -4.61 4.23
N ASP A 130 -14.49 -5.58 3.37
CA ASP A 130 -15.21 -5.75 2.11
C ASP A 130 -16.66 -6.25 2.28
N PRO A 131 -16.99 -7.10 3.26
CA PRO A 131 -18.38 -7.46 3.49
C PRO A 131 -19.19 -6.24 3.96
N ILE A 132 -18.66 -5.42 4.87
CA ILE A 132 -19.36 -4.18 5.29
C ILE A 132 -19.42 -3.13 4.16
N TYR A 133 -18.46 -3.11 3.22
CA TYR A 133 -18.50 -2.27 2.02
C TYR A 133 -19.73 -2.54 1.14
N ARG A 134 -20.18 -3.80 1.06
CA ARG A 134 -21.39 -4.15 0.30
C ARG A 134 -22.66 -3.86 1.07
N ALA A 135 -22.56 -3.82 2.39
CA ALA A 135 -23.68 -3.58 3.27
C ALA A 135 -24.09 -2.11 3.38
N TYR A 136 -23.15 -1.17 3.23
CA TYR A 136 -23.38 0.24 3.54
C TYR A 136 -24.15 1.02 2.47
N ASN A 137 -24.95 1.98 2.93
CA ASN A 137 -25.75 2.88 2.11
C ASN A 137 -24.89 4.03 1.58
N LYS A 138 -24.40 3.89 0.34
CA LYS A 138 -23.54 4.90 -0.31
C LYS A 138 -24.20 6.26 -0.45
N THR A 139 -25.49 6.29 -0.77
CA THR A 139 -26.24 7.54 -0.95
C THR A 139 -26.36 8.28 0.38
N GLU A 140 -26.69 7.56 1.43
CA GLU A 140 -26.77 8.10 2.80
C GLU A 140 -25.43 8.68 3.25
N PHE A 141 -24.32 7.94 3.05
CA PHE A 141 -23.00 8.45 3.37
C PHE A 141 -22.65 9.73 2.59
N LYS A 142 -23.03 9.83 1.31
CA LYS A 142 -22.73 11.02 0.48
C LYS A 142 -23.50 12.24 0.95
N VAL A 143 -24.74 12.08 1.40
CA VAL A 143 -25.58 13.19 1.88
C VAL A 143 -25.13 13.65 3.27
N ASN A 144 -24.86 12.71 4.18
CA ASN A 144 -24.58 12.99 5.60
C ASN A 144 -23.12 12.72 5.99
N LYS A 145 -22.18 12.94 5.06
CA LYS A 145 -20.76 12.59 5.20
C LYS A 145 -20.13 13.19 6.47
N GLU A 146 -20.37 14.47 6.71
CA GLU A 146 -19.77 15.21 7.82
C GLU A 146 -20.26 14.68 9.17
N ASP A 147 -21.55 14.33 9.26
CA ASP A 147 -22.14 13.75 10.47
C ASP A 147 -21.50 12.40 10.81
N TYR A 148 -21.32 11.52 9.82
CA TYR A 148 -20.69 10.20 10.05
C TYR A 148 -19.21 10.32 10.42
N ILE A 149 -18.48 11.23 9.78
CA ILE A 149 -17.09 11.53 10.18
C ILE A 149 -17.06 12.09 11.61
N GLY A 150 -17.98 12.99 11.95
CA GLY A 150 -18.13 13.56 13.28
C GLY A 150 -18.41 12.50 14.34
N LEU A 151 -19.28 11.53 14.06
CA LEU A 151 -19.53 10.38 14.94
C LEU A 151 -18.28 9.53 15.14
N ALA A 152 -17.57 9.19 14.06
CA ALA A 152 -16.34 8.42 14.14
C ALA A 152 -15.29 9.13 15.02
N ILE A 153 -15.12 10.45 14.83
CA ILE A 153 -14.21 11.26 15.65
C ILE A 153 -14.67 11.32 17.11
N LYS A 154 -15.96 11.59 17.36
CA LYS A 154 -16.56 11.66 18.69
C LYS A 154 -16.26 10.41 19.52
N TYR A 155 -16.53 9.23 18.96
CA TYR A 155 -16.31 7.97 19.67
C TYR A 155 -14.83 7.57 19.74
N SER A 156 -14.02 7.96 18.76
CA SER A 156 -12.55 7.78 18.82
C SER A 156 -11.91 8.60 19.95
N ILE A 157 -12.35 9.85 20.15
CA ILE A 157 -11.84 10.72 21.22
C ILE A 157 -12.35 10.24 22.59
N LYS A 158 -13.62 9.82 22.67
CA LYS A 158 -14.22 9.31 23.91
C LYS A 158 -13.58 7.97 24.33
N ASN A 159 -13.16 7.13 23.38
CA ASN A 159 -12.64 5.78 23.62
C ASN A 159 -11.31 5.56 22.87
N PRO A 160 -10.21 6.24 23.25
CA PRO A 160 -8.97 6.22 22.49
C PRO A 160 -8.30 4.83 22.48
N ILE A 161 -8.41 4.06 23.56
CA ILE A 161 -7.87 2.71 23.64
C ILE A 161 -8.57 1.80 22.63
N HIS A 162 -9.90 1.84 22.59
CA HIS A 162 -10.68 1.05 21.63
C HIS A 162 -10.41 1.46 20.19
N CYS A 163 -10.23 2.75 19.91
CA CYS A 163 -9.80 3.21 18.58
C CYS A 163 -8.43 2.63 18.18
N LEU A 164 -7.48 2.55 19.12
CA LEU A 164 -6.19 1.90 18.87
C LEU A 164 -6.35 0.39 18.63
N GLU A 165 -7.14 -0.31 19.46
CA GLU A 165 -7.46 -1.72 19.27
C GLU A 165 -8.08 -1.99 17.90
N TYR A 166 -9.04 -1.14 17.50
CA TYR A 166 -9.61 -1.16 16.16
C TYR A 166 -8.54 -0.99 15.09
N LEU A 167 -7.69 0.05 15.17
CA LEU A 167 -6.66 0.33 14.18
C LEU A 167 -5.63 -0.82 14.07
N PHE A 168 -5.20 -1.39 15.19
CA PHE A 168 -4.26 -2.51 15.20
C PHE A 168 -4.91 -3.80 14.71
N GLY A 169 -6.12 -4.13 15.19
CA GLY A 169 -6.84 -5.33 14.80
C GLY A 169 -7.21 -5.32 13.32
N SER A 170 -7.64 -4.17 12.79
CA SER A 170 -7.92 -4.02 11.37
C SER A 170 -6.65 -3.99 10.51
N SER A 171 -5.48 -3.68 11.08
CA SER A 171 -4.21 -3.60 10.33
C SER A 171 -3.62 -4.94 9.92
N VAL A 172 -4.17 -6.06 10.40
CA VAL A 172 -3.72 -7.41 10.00
C VAL A 172 -3.76 -7.57 8.48
N MET A 173 -4.75 -6.97 7.81
CA MET A 173 -4.86 -6.95 6.35
C MET A 173 -3.63 -6.42 5.62
N VAL A 174 -2.89 -5.51 6.26
CA VAL A 174 -1.72 -4.82 5.69
C VAL A 174 -0.49 -5.73 5.74
N TRP A 175 -0.44 -6.67 6.67
CA TRP A 175 0.77 -7.45 6.96
C TRP A 175 0.63 -8.91 6.63
N ASP A 176 -0.58 -9.44 6.71
CA ASP A 176 -0.89 -10.83 6.46
C ASP A 176 -1.91 -10.93 5.33
N ILE A 177 -1.58 -11.76 4.35
CA ILE A 177 -2.59 -12.30 3.46
C ILE A 177 -3.16 -13.47 4.27
N VAL A 178 -4.13 -13.20 5.13
CA VAL A 178 -4.82 -14.25 5.89
C VAL A 178 -5.40 -15.23 4.87
N ARG A 179 -4.76 -16.39 4.77
CA ARG A 179 -5.13 -17.50 3.90
C ARG A 179 -5.78 -18.53 4.81
N GLY A 180 -7.09 -18.43 5.00
CA GLY A 180 -7.82 -19.42 5.79
C GLY A 180 -7.66 -20.83 5.22
N ASP A 181 -7.53 -21.83 6.09
CA ASP A 181 -7.27 -23.24 5.71
C ASP A 181 -8.48 -23.92 5.02
N ASP A 182 -9.69 -23.36 5.13
CA ASP A 182 -10.93 -23.96 4.57
C ASP A 182 -11.35 -23.38 3.20
N TRP A 183 -10.55 -22.52 2.59
CA TRP A 183 -11.04 -21.56 1.57
C TRP A 183 -10.62 -21.90 0.14
N SER A 184 -10.89 -23.14 -0.28
CA SER A 184 -10.72 -23.59 -1.68
C SER A 184 -11.77 -23.03 -2.67
N SER A 185 -12.73 -22.21 -2.19
CA SER A 185 -13.89 -21.78 -3.00
C SER A 185 -14.30 -20.31 -2.89
N GLN A 186 -13.63 -19.47 -2.09
CA GLN A 186 -13.93 -18.03 -1.99
C GLN A 186 -12.64 -17.27 -1.71
N PRO A 187 -11.89 -16.84 -2.72
CA PRO A 187 -10.81 -15.88 -2.48
C PRO A 187 -11.41 -14.56 -1.99
N TYR A 188 -10.76 -13.96 -1.00
CA TYR A 188 -11.19 -12.70 -0.42
C TYR A 188 -11.42 -11.64 -1.50
N TYR A 189 -12.52 -10.91 -1.34
CA TYR A 189 -12.90 -9.72 -2.10
C TYR A 189 -12.13 -8.46 -1.70
N THR A 190 -10.93 -8.61 -1.10
CA THR A 190 -9.95 -7.57 -1.39
C THR A 190 -9.75 -7.65 -2.89
N ASP A 191 -9.51 -6.52 -3.53
CA ASP A 191 -9.26 -6.42 -4.96
C ASP A 191 -8.08 -7.31 -5.40
N ILE A 192 -7.52 -8.19 -4.56
CA ILE A 192 -6.59 -9.27 -4.85
C ILE A 192 -7.23 -10.38 -5.71
N GLU A 193 -8.50 -10.79 -5.61
CA GLU A 193 -9.03 -11.71 -6.63
C GLU A 193 -9.26 -11.00 -7.98
N TYR A 194 -9.58 -9.70 -7.97
CA TYR A 194 -9.71 -8.89 -9.17
C TYR A 194 -8.36 -8.41 -9.75
N ALA A 195 -7.34 -8.20 -8.91
CA ALA A 195 -5.96 -7.80 -9.23
C ALA A 195 -5.08 -9.02 -9.53
N ARG A 196 -5.29 -10.17 -8.88
CA ARG A 196 -4.84 -11.49 -9.38
C ARG A 196 -5.66 -11.91 -10.60
N GLY A 197 -6.86 -11.36 -10.72
CA GLY A 197 -7.73 -11.44 -11.90
C GLY A 197 -7.18 -10.70 -13.11
N VAL A 198 -6.14 -9.86 -12.98
CA VAL A 198 -5.37 -9.32 -14.11
C VAL A 198 -4.88 -10.45 -15.03
N PHE A 199 -4.79 -11.68 -14.51
CA PHE A 199 -4.51 -12.85 -15.32
C PHE A 199 -5.65 -13.87 -15.44
N PHE A 200 -6.62 -13.95 -14.50
CA PHE A 200 -7.59 -15.06 -14.49
C PHE A 200 -9.03 -14.66 -14.15
N SER A 201 -9.97 -14.93 -15.05
CA SER A 201 -11.30 -15.39 -14.65
C SER A 201 -11.78 -16.47 -15.62
N ASN A 202 -12.35 -17.53 -15.06
CA ASN A 202 -13.06 -18.58 -15.78
C ASN A 202 -14.59 -18.37 -15.68
N HIS A 203 -15.06 -17.15 -15.44
CA HIS A 203 -16.46 -16.90 -15.16
C HIS A 203 -17.30 -16.77 -16.44
N SER A 204 -18.05 -17.86 -16.67
CA SER A 204 -19.34 -17.98 -17.38
C SER A 204 -19.51 -17.32 -18.75
N LYS A 205 -19.60 -18.17 -19.78
CA LYS A 205 -19.90 -17.84 -21.18
C LYS A 205 -21.23 -17.09 -21.43
N ASN A 206 -22.06 -16.86 -20.41
CA ASN A 206 -23.45 -16.40 -20.59
C ASN A 206 -23.84 -15.15 -19.79
N VAL A 207 -22.89 -14.33 -19.31
CA VAL A 207 -23.22 -13.03 -18.72
C VAL A 207 -22.74 -11.91 -19.66
N PRO A 208 -23.61 -10.98 -20.10
CA PRO A 208 -23.16 -9.81 -20.85
C PRO A 208 -22.45 -8.87 -19.89
N VAL A 209 -21.14 -9.07 -19.67
CA VAL A 209 -20.35 -8.24 -18.75
C VAL A 209 -19.66 -7.12 -19.52
N LYS A 210 -19.94 -5.86 -19.15
CA LYS A 210 -19.22 -4.67 -19.61
C LYS A 210 -17.93 -4.50 -18.79
N GLY A 211 -16.79 -4.18 -19.42
CA GLY A 211 -15.54 -3.80 -18.73
C GLY A 211 -14.47 -4.89 -18.67
N PHE A 212 -13.66 -4.89 -17.60
CA PHE A 212 -12.41 -5.64 -17.38
C PHE A 212 -12.49 -7.16 -17.67
N GLU A 213 -13.67 -7.79 -17.53
CA GLU A 213 -13.91 -9.21 -17.86
C GLU A 213 -13.82 -9.51 -19.37
N GLN A 214 -14.03 -8.53 -20.27
CA GLN A 214 -13.80 -8.70 -21.71
C GLN A 214 -12.31 -8.89 -22.06
N GLN A 215 -11.39 -8.31 -21.27
CA GLN A 215 -9.96 -8.50 -21.49
C GLN A 215 -9.51 -9.92 -21.07
N LYS A 216 -10.06 -10.46 -19.99
CA LYS A 216 -9.80 -11.83 -19.51
C LYS A 216 -10.28 -12.91 -20.49
N ALA A 217 -11.36 -12.66 -21.23
CA ALA A 217 -11.92 -13.60 -22.19
C ALA A 217 -11.18 -13.63 -23.55
N LYS A 218 -10.35 -12.63 -23.85
CA LYS A 218 -9.78 -12.42 -25.20
C LYS A 218 -8.66 -13.40 -25.57
N HIS A 219 -7.88 -13.89 -24.60
CA HIS A 219 -6.67 -14.70 -24.82
C HIS A 219 -6.81 -16.17 -24.38
N LYS A 220 -8.03 -16.60 -24.02
CA LYS A 220 -8.29 -17.96 -23.54
C LYS A 220 -8.01 -19.00 -24.65
N GLY A 221 -7.19 -20.00 -24.34
CA GLY A 221 -6.76 -21.04 -25.29
C GLY A 221 -5.50 -20.69 -26.09
N GLU A 222 -4.92 -19.49 -25.91
CA GLU A 222 -3.60 -19.19 -26.46
C GLU A 222 -2.51 -19.89 -25.62
N PRO A 223 -1.54 -20.59 -26.25
CA PRO A 223 -0.50 -21.33 -25.52
C PRO A 223 0.32 -20.47 -24.56
N ILE A 224 0.59 -19.21 -24.93
CA ILE A 224 1.35 -18.25 -24.10
C ILE A 224 0.56 -17.91 -22.83
N PHE A 225 -0.74 -17.69 -22.97
CA PHE A 225 -1.63 -17.38 -21.85
C PHE A 225 -1.72 -18.55 -20.86
N GLU A 226 -1.90 -19.77 -21.36
CA GLU A 226 -1.94 -20.98 -20.52
C GLU A 226 -0.59 -21.25 -19.83
N SER A 227 0.52 -21.01 -20.51
CA SER A 227 1.86 -21.15 -19.91
C SER A 227 2.10 -20.15 -18.77
N LEU A 228 1.71 -18.88 -18.97
CA LEU A 228 1.78 -17.86 -17.92
C LEU A 228 0.87 -18.23 -16.75
N ASN A 229 -0.34 -18.72 -17.02
CA ASN A 229 -1.28 -19.21 -16.01
C ASN A 229 -0.73 -20.35 -15.18
N SER A 230 -0.18 -21.36 -15.82
CA SER A 230 0.44 -22.48 -15.12
C SER A 230 1.58 -22.00 -14.21
N SER A 231 2.35 -21.00 -14.65
CA SER A 231 3.48 -20.46 -13.89
C SER A 231 3.02 -19.67 -12.67
N VAL A 232 2.00 -18.82 -12.83
CA VAL A 232 1.38 -18.07 -11.72
C VAL A 232 0.73 -19.04 -10.72
N ASN A 233 -0.03 -20.04 -11.19
CA ASN A 233 -0.63 -21.04 -10.31
C ASN A 233 0.41 -21.87 -9.56
N PHE A 234 1.55 -22.16 -10.17
CA PHE A 234 2.65 -22.83 -9.50
C PHE A 234 3.23 -21.99 -8.35
N VAL A 235 3.43 -20.69 -8.58
CA VAL A 235 3.87 -19.75 -7.53
C VAL A 235 2.86 -19.71 -6.39
N ILE A 236 1.56 -19.50 -6.69
CA ILE A 236 0.49 -19.39 -5.70
C ILE A 236 0.35 -20.66 -4.86
N LYS A 237 0.42 -21.85 -5.47
CA LYS A 237 0.29 -23.12 -4.74
C LYS A 237 1.50 -23.43 -3.87
N ASN A 238 2.66 -22.84 -4.16
CA ASN A 238 3.87 -23.05 -3.40
C ASN A 238 4.01 -21.96 -2.33
N LYS A 239 3.76 -22.31 -1.05
CA LYS A 239 3.80 -21.36 0.07
C LYS A 239 5.09 -20.54 0.14
N VAL A 240 6.24 -21.12 -0.20
CA VAL A 240 7.54 -20.41 -0.17
C VAL A 240 7.62 -19.40 -1.30
N LEU A 241 7.33 -19.80 -2.54
CA LEU A 241 7.35 -18.90 -3.68
C LEU A 241 6.29 -17.80 -3.54
N ASP A 242 5.09 -18.17 -3.14
CA ASP A 242 4.01 -17.23 -2.86
C ASP A 242 4.43 -16.20 -1.81
N THR A 243 5.05 -16.62 -0.70
CA THR A 243 5.58 -15.67 0.31
C THR A 243 6.69 -14.79 -0.27
N LEU A 244 7.58 -15.34 -1.10
CA LEU A 244 8.64 -14.57 -1.74
C LEU A 244 8.10 -13.53 -2.72
N PHE A 245 7.04 -13.81 -3.48
CA PHE A 245 6.55 -12.88 -4.49
C PHE A 245 5.44 -11.94 -3.98
N ASP A 246 4.64 -12.38 -3.00
CA ASP A 246 3.38 -11.73 -2.63
C ASP A 246 3.34 -11.21 -1.18
N SER A 247 4.45 -11.27 -0.42
CA SER A 247 4.52 -10.72 0.95
C SER A 247 5.30 -9.40 1.00
N PRO A 248 4.62 -8.23 1.05
CA PRO A 248 5.32 -6.95 1.18
C PRO A 248 6.05 -6.78 2.51
N ALA A 249 5.57 -7.45 3.57
CA ALA A 249 6.18 -7.42 4.90
C ALA A 249 7.59 -8.05 4.89
N LEU A 250 7.77 -9.17 4.17
CA LEU A 250 9.07 -9.80 3.98
C LEU A 250 10.12 -8.80 3.46
N TYR A 251 9.77 -8.06 2.41
CA TYR A 251 10.68 -7.09 1.80
C TYR A 251 10.98 -5.88 2.69
N MET A 252 10.06 -5.50 3.57
CA MET A 252 10.35 -4.52 4.61
C MET A 252 11.40 -5.04 5.58
N TYR A 253 11.23 -6.24 6.13
CA TYR A 253 12.21 -6.82 7.06
C TYR A 253 13.57 -7.01 6.41
N LEU A 254 13.60 -7.54 5.18
CA LEU A 254 14.85 -7.69 4.42
C LEU A 254 15.51 -6.34 4.14
N SER A 255 14.74 -5.29 3.83
CA SER A 255 15.28 -3.94 3.67
C SER A 255 15.96 -3.43 4.95
N PHE A 256 15.36 -3.65 6.12
CA PHE A 256 15.99 -3.28 7.39
C PHE A 256 17.27 -4.05 7.67
N ILE A 257 17.29 -5.35 7.38
CA ILE A 257 18.50 -6.18 7.50
C ILE A 257 19.61 -5.64 6.59
N LEU A 258 19.30 -5.32 5.34
CA LEU A 258 20.27 -4.76 4.39
C LEU A 258 20.76 -3.36 4.81
N ILE A 259 19.88 -2.49 5.31
CA ILE A 259 20.27 -1.18 5.85
C ILE A 259 21.23 -1.37 7.03
N GLY A 260 20.91 -2.29 7.95
CA GLY A 260 21.79 -2.65 9.07
C GLY A 260 23.17 -3.12 8.58
N ALA A 261 23.21 -4.01 7.59
CA ALA A 261 24.45 -4.46 6.98
C ALA A 261 25.26 -3.31 6.35
N ILE A 262 24.62 -2.41 5.61
CA ILE A 262 25.29 -1.24 5.01
C ILE A 262 25.83 -0.33 6.10
N ILE A 263 25.07 -0.03 7.15
CA ILE A 263 25.54 0.78 8.29
C ILE A 263 26.75 0.13 8.95
N LEU A 264 26.77 -1.19 9.11
CA LEU A 264 27.90 -1.89 9.71
C LEU A 264 29.16 -1.83 8.83
N ILE A 265 29.01 -1.92 7.51
CA ILE A 265 30.11 -1.92 6.53
C ILE A 265 30.62 -0.50 6.26
N ASP A 266 29.73 0.44 5.96
CA ASP A 266 30.04 1.80 5.50
C ASP A 266 30.07 2.83 6.63
N LYS A 267 29.55 2.48 7.81
CA LYS A 267 29.44 3.36 9.00
C LYS A 267 28.59 4.63 8.80
N SER A 268 27.94 4.80 7.64
CA SER A 268 27.02 5.90 7.38
C SER A 268 25.59 5.56 7.79
N LYS A 269 24.94 6.46 8.53
CA LYS A 269 23.51 6.37 8.91
C LYS A 269 22.58 6.98 7.86
N ASP A 270 23.12 7.62 6.82
CA ASP A 270 22.34 8.32 5.79
C ASP A 270 21.42 7.37 5.03
N MET A 271 21.74 6.07 5.00
CA MET A 271 20.89 5.03 4.42
C MET A 271 19.52 4.91 5.08
N LEU A 272 19.35 5.38 6.33
CA LEU A 272 18.03 5.45 6.97
C LEU A 272 17.10 6.43 6.23
N LEU A 273 17.65 7.46 5.59
CA LEU A 273 16.87 8.45 4.84
C LEU A 273 16.24 7.85 3.57
N VAL A 274 16.86 6.82 3.00
CA VAL A 274 16.33 6.11 1.82
C VAL A 274 15.02 5.40 2.15
N TYR A 275 14.90 4.90 3.38
CA TYR A 275 13.72 4.16 3.82
C TYR A 275 12.62 5.08 4.38
N LEU A 276 12.95 6.34 4.68
CA LEU A 276 12.01 7.31 5.23
C LEU A 276 10.72 7.46 4.40
N PRO A 277 10.77 7.53 3.04
CA PRO A 277 9.55 7.52 2.23
C PRO A 277 8.61 6.36 2.50
N ASN A 278 9.21 5.20 2.73
CA ASN A 278 8.45 3.99 2.96
C ASN A 278 7.87 3.93 4.36
N LEU A 279 8.59 4.45 5.36
CA LEU A 279 8.05 4.58 6.72
C LEU A 279 6.83 5.50 6.74
N PHE A 280 6.88 6.63 6.04
CA PHE A 280 5.72 7.51 5.90
C PHE A 280 4.57 6.82 5.16
N ASN A 281 4.87 6.04 4.11
CA ASN A 281 3.85 5.23 3.44
C ASN A 281 3.20 4.22 4.40
N ILE A 282 3.99 3.47 5.18
CA ILE A 282 3.51 2.51 6.17
C ILE A 282 2.63 3.20 7.22
N VAL A 283 3.06 4.34 7.77
CA VAL A 283 2.27 5.11 8.75
C VAL A 283 0.94 5.54 8.15
N VAL A 284 0.93 6.05 6.91
CA VAL A 284 -0.31 6.45 6.25
C VAL A 284 -1.19 5.25 5.91
N ILE A 285 -0.60 4.10 5.55
CA ILE A 285 -1.34 2.85 5.37
C ILE A 285 -2.04 2.49 6.67
N PHE A 286 -1.31 2.44 7.79
CA PHE A 286 -1.83 2.14 9.12
C PHE A 286 -3.00 3.07 9.50
N LEU A 287 -2.86 4.37 9.24
CA LEU A 287 -3.94 5.34 9.48
C LEU A 287 -5.11 5.22 8.50
N SER A 288 -4.97 4.48 7.41
CA SER A 288 -5.99 4.32 6.35
C SER A 288 -6.66 2.95 6.32
N VAL A 289 -6.27 2.04 7.21
CA VAL A 289 -6.92 0.76 7.50
C VAL A 289 -8.40 0.96 7.90
N PRO A 290 -9.33 0.05 7.54
CA PRO A 290 -9.16 -1.26 6.86
C PRO A 290 -9.21 -1.21 5.33
N THR A 291 -9.37 -0.05 4.70
CA THR A 291 -9.78 0.00 3.28
C THR A 291 -8.62 -0.09 2.29
N GLN A 292 -7.52 -0.72 2.68
CA GLN A 292 -6.28 -0.71 1.92
C GLN A 292 -5.93 -2.09 1.37
N ASP A 293 -5.45 -2.07 0.13
CA ASP A 293 -4.95 -3.23 -0.59
C ASP A 293 -3.44 -3.37 -0.30
N ASN A 294 -2.96 -4.61 -0.15
CA ASN A 294 -1.55 -4.95 0.06
C ASN A 294 -0.61 -4.37 -1.02
N ARG A 295 -1.15 -4.07 -2.22
CA ARG A 295 -0.42 -3.36 -3.27
C ARG A 295 0.17 -2.02 -2.82
N TYR A 296 -0.42 -1.37 -1.81
CA TYR A 296 0.13 -0.11 -1.28
C TYR A 296 1.44 -0.28 -0.52
N LEU A 297 1.80 -1.52 -0.15
CA LEU A 297 3.12 -1.86 0.37
C LEU A 297 4.10 -2.39 -0.69
N TYR A 298 3.70 -2.51 -1.96
CA TYR A 298 4.64 -2.94 -3.02
C TYR A 298 5.87 -2.02 -3.19
N PRO A 299 5.86 -0.74 -2.79
CA PRO A 299 7.10 0.01 -2.66
C PRO A 299 8.18 -0.69 -1.81
N ASN A 300 7.82 -1.53 -0.83
CA ASN A 300 8.77 -2.32 -0.04
C ASN A 300 9.66 -3.21 -0.92
N LEU A 301 9.08 -3.86 -1.93
CA LEU A 301 9.75 -4.75 -2.88
C LEU A 301 10.81 -3.98 -3.67
N LEU A 302 10.41 -2.85 -4.25
CA LEU A 302 11.27 -2.00 -5.07
C LEU A 302 12.44 -1.46 -4.23
N ILE A 303 12.14 -0.98 -3.03
CA ILE A 303 13.13 -0.42 -2.10
C ILE A 303 14.15 -1.49 -1.69
N PHE A 304 13.69 -2.70 -1.40
CA PHE A 304 14.58 -3.81 -1.08
C PHE A 304 15.63 -4.04 -2.18
N TYR A 305 15.21 -4.19 -3.43
CA TYR A 305 16.15 -4.44 -4.54
C TYR A 305 17.10 -3.27 -4.76
N MET A 306 16.63 -2.03 -4.58
CA MET A 306 17.48 -0.86 -4.70
C MET A 306 18.55 -0.80 -3.59
N ILE A 307 18.18 -1.11 -2.35
CA ILE A 307 19.14 -1.20 -1.24
C ILE A 307 20.13 -2.36 -1.46
N LEU A 308 19.67 -3.49 -2.00
CA LEU A 308 20.52 -4.63 -2.34
C LEU A 308 21.60 -4.25 -3.36
N LEU A 309 21.23 -3.53 -4.42
CA LEU A 309 22.19 -3.04 -5.43
C LEU A 309 23.23 -2.09 -4.81
N ILE A 310 22.83 -1.26 -3.85
CA ILE A 310 23.76 -0.38 -3.12
C ILE A 310 24.74 -1.21 -2.29
N LEU A 311 24.25 -2.21 -1.56
CA LEU A 311 25.11 -3.09 -0.78
C LEU A 311 26.12 -3.82 -1.69
N ILE A 312 25.67 -4.39 -2.81
CA ILE A 312 26.53 -5.07 -3.79
C ILE A 312 27.64 -4.11 -4.26
N LYS A 313 27.27 -2.88 -4.62
CA LYS A 313 28.24 -1.87 -5.06
C LYS A 313 29.27 -1.55 -3.97
N ILE A 314 28.85 -1.33 -2.72
CA ILE A 314 29.76 -1.04 -1.60
C ILE A 314 30.76 -2.18 -1.40
N ILE A 315 30.29 -3.44 -1.49
CA ILE A 315 31.16 -4.62 -1.37
C ILE A 315 32.16 -4.67 -2.53
N CYS A 316 31.73 -4.42 -3.76
CA CYS A 316 32.61 -4.39 -4.94
C CYS A 316 33.67 -3.28 -4.85
N ASP A 317 33.29 -2.07 -4.46
CA ASP A 317 34.19 -0.92 -4.33
C ASP A 317 35.27 -1.18 -3.26
N LYS A 318 34.90 -1.80 -2.13
CA LYS A 318 35.88 -2.19 -1.09
C LYS A 318 36.86 -3.25 -1.56
N LYS A 319 36.37 -4.31 -2.20
CA LYS A 319 37.23 -5.37 -2.76
C LYS A 319 38.21 -4.83 -3.81
N LEU A 320 37.82 -3.82 -4.58
CA LEU A 320 38.71 -3.17 -5.54
C LEU A 320 39.80 -2.36 -4.84
N THR A 321 39.45 -1.67 -3.74
CA THR A 321 40.40 -0.88 -2.95
C THR A 321 41.42 -1.77 -2.22
N GLU A 322 41.03 -2.96 -1.77
CA GLU A 322 41.94 -3.94 -1.14
C GLU A 322 42.90 -4.62 -2.14
N ARG A 323 42.65 -4.48 -3.46
CA ARG A 323 43.47 -5.07 -4.53
C ARG A 323 44.51 -4.11 -5.13
N ILE A 324 44.41 -2.81 -4.82
CA ILE A 324 45.32 -1.75 -5.30
C ILE A 324 46.33 -1.44 -4.21
#